data_AF-A0A932G177-F1
#
_entry.id   AF-A0A932G177-F1
#
_cell.length_a   1.000
_cell.length_b   1.000
_cell.length_c   1.000
_cell.angle_alpha   90.00
_cell.angle_beta   90.00
_cell.angle_gamma   90.00
#
_symmetry.space_group_name_H-M   'P 1'
#
loop_
_entity.id
_entity.type
_entity.pdbx_description
1 polymer ?
#
loop_
_entity_poly.entity_id
_entity_poly.type
_entity_poly.pdbx_seq_one_letter_code
_entity_poly.pdbx_strand_id
1 'polypeptide(L)'
;MEDRTYATTAFSPREIQHRYGPGVHLLDDPLSLTLLARLSSPEAGQPEVLHLVRKLYHTLAQIVIAAEFPRAELKVATRMHKSEPRAVWSGLGIRRATPVVTAGVARAGTVPSQICYELLNEVLDPAGVRQDHLFMSRLVDSSGHVTGAGFHEAKIGGSVDGRILLVPDPMGATGGSMSEVISHYKDKVDGRMVKAVAMNLIVTPEYLRRLRVDHPDLVVYAFRVDRGLSDPDILDTIPGTHVERERGLDDHQYIIPGAGGLGEVLNNAWV
;
A
#
# COMPACT_ATOMS: atom_id res chain seq x y z
N MET A 1 7.24 -29.12 -29.25
CA MET A 1 6.85 -29.13 -27.83
C MET A 1 7.24 -27.78 -27.28
N GLU A 2 6.27 -26.99 -26.84
CA GLU A 2 6.53 -25.67 -26.23
C GLU A 2 7.09 -25.89 -24.81
N ASP A 3 8.07 -25.08 -24.39
CA ASP A 3 8.54 -25.05 -23.01
C ASP A 3 7.42 -24.51 -22.11
N ARG A 4 7.04 -25.28 -21.10
CA ARG A 4 5.93 -24.97 -20.19
C ARG A 4 6.39 -24.67 -18.77
N THR A 5 7.69 -24.54 -18.53
CA THR A 5 8.27 -24.34 -17.20
C THR A 5 7.61 -23.18 -16.45
N TYR A 6 7.24 -22.10 -17.16
CA TYR A 6 6.62 -20.91 -16.60
C TYR A 6 5.13 -20.76 -16.95
N ALA A 7 4.47 -21.84 -17.36
CA ALA A 7 3.03 -21.83 -17.67
C ALA A 7 2.15 -21.65 -16.42
N THR A 8 2.72 -21.82 -15.22
CA THR A 8 2.09 -21.56 -13.93
C THR A 8 3.05 -20.80 -13.03
N THR A 9 2.54 -19.84 -12.26
CA THR A 9 3.30 -19.16 -11.19
C THR A 9 2.35 -18.89 -10.02
N ALA A 10 2.84 -19.11 -8.80
CA ALA A 10 2.10 -18.93 -7.55
C ALA A 10 2.83 -17.93 -6.65
N PHE A 11 3.39 -16.86 -7.24
CA PHE A 11 4.12 -15.85 -6.49
C PHE A 11 3.30 -15.33 -5.31
N SER A 12 3.90 -15.39 -4.13
CA SER A 12 3.44 -14.82 -2.88
C SER A 12 4.67 -14.27 -2.17
N PRO A 13 4.60 -13.05 -1.62
CA PRO A 13 5.74 -12.45 -0.92
C PRO A 13 6.05 -13.22 0.36
N ARG A 14 7.30 -13.09 0.83
CA ARG A 14 7.66 -13.55 2.17
C ARG A 14 7.08 -12.58 3.19
N GLU A 15 6.49 -13.15 4.24
CA GLU A 15 5.77 -12.42 5.27
C GLU A 15 6.17 -12.95 6.64
N ILE A 16 6.15 -12.08 7.64
CA ILE A 16 6.29 -12.52 9.03
C ILE A 16 5.03 -13.28 9.46
N GLN A 17 5.16 -14.16 10.44
CA GLN A 17 3.97 -14.79 11.02
C GLN A 17 3.16 -13.75 11.81
N HIS A 18 1.85 -13.69 11.58
CA HIS A 18 0.92 -12.85 12.35
C HIS A 18 -0.50 -13.44 12.39
N ARG A 19 -1.39 -12.81 13.17
CA ARG A 19 -2.80 -13.23 13.37
C ARG A 19 -3.84 -12.15 13.09
N TYR A 20 -3.46 -11.08 12.39
CA TYR A 20 -4.38 -9.99 12.03
C TYR A 20 -5.46 -10.37 10.99
N GLY A 21 -5.29 -11.48 10.28
CA GLY A 21 -6.25 -11.99 9.29
C GLY A 21 -5.62 -12.17 7.90
N PRO A 22 -6.32 -12.87 6.99
CA PRO A 22 -5.77 -13.28 5.70
C PRO A 22 -5.65 -12.15 4.66
N GLY A 23 -6.29 -10.99 4.88
CA GLY A 23 -6.17 -9.82 4.02
C GLY A 23 -5.05 -8.86 4.44
N VAL A 24 -4.26 -9.21 5.45
CA VAL A 24 -3.14 -8.41 5.95
C VAL A 24 -1.85 -9.10 5.55
N HIS A 25 -0.94 -8.37 4.92
CA HIS A 25 0.36 -8.85 4.48
C HIS A 25 1.46 -8.00 5.11
N LEU A 26 2.18 -8.60 6.07
CA LEU A 26 3.31 -7.95 6.76
C LEU A 26 4.61 -8.50 6.21
N LEU A 27 5.28 -7.71 5.37
CA LEU A 27 6.40 -8.16 4.55
C LEU A 27 7.65 -8.46 5.39
N ASP A 28 8.27 -9.62 5.13
CA ASP A 28 9.60 -9.99 5.64
C ASP A 28 10.65 -9.60 4.60
N ASP A 29 11.04 -8.32 4.61
CA ASP A 29 12.03 -7.74 3.69
C ASP A 29 13.09 -6.91 4.46
N PRO A 30 14.23 -7.53 4.83
CA PRO A 30 15.30 -6.86 5.56
C PRO A 30 15.88 -5.62 4.87
N LEU A 31 15.88 -5.57 3.53
CA LEU A 31 16.38 -4.41 2.79
C LEU A 31 15.42 -3.23 2.97
N SER A 32 14.12 -3.47 2.74
CA SER A 32 13.11 -2.43 2.94
C SER A 32 13.02 -1.99 4.40
N LEU A 33 13.16 -2.92 5.36
CA LEU A 33 13.24 -2.57 6.79
C LEU A 33 14.44 -1.67 7.11
N THR A 34 15.61 -1.92 6.49
CA THR A 34 16.80 -1.07 6.65
C THR A 34 16.56 0.34 6.13
N LEU A 35 15.97 0.47 4.93
CA LEU A 35 15.65 1.76 4.33
C LEU A 35 14.58 2.51 5.12
N LEU A 36 13.57 1.79 5.62
CA LEU A 36 12.50 2.35 6.46
C LEU A 36 13.04 2.80 7.82
N ALA A 37 13.96 2.07 8.42
CA ALA A 37 14.64 2.49 9.65
C ALA A 37 15.43 3.78 9.43
N ARG A 38 16.16 3.91 8.30
CA ARG A 38 16.83 5.17 7.93
C ARG A 38 15.83 6.29 7.72
N LEU A 39 14.73 6.05 7.01
CA LEU A 39 13.66 7.04 6.80
C LEU A 39 13.03 7.51 8.12
N SER A 40 12.96 6.63 9.11
CA SER A 40 12.40 6.92 10.44
C SER A 40 13.35 7.71 11.34
N SER A 41 14.64 7.83 10.97
CA SER A 41 15.64 8.53 11.78
C SER A 41 15.44 10.04 11.72
N PRO A 42 15.56 10.77 12.85
CA PRO A 42 15.54 12.24 12.85
C PRO A 42 16.71 12.86 12.06
N GLU A 43 17.73 12.08 11.73
CA GLU A 43 18.86 12.52 10.90
C GLU A 43 18.57 12.47 9.39
N ALA A 44 17.46 11.85 8.97
CA ALA A 44 17.08 11.80 7.56
C ALA A 44 16.44 13.12 7.15
N GLY A 45 17.17 13.90 6.36
CA GLY A 45 16.69 15.15 5.77
C GLY A 45 16.42 15.05 4.27
N GLN A 46 15.96 16.13 3.65
CA GLN A 46 15.92 16.22 2.20
C GLN A 46 17.34 16.36 1.63
N PRO A 47 17.67 15.76 0.47
CA PRO A 47 16.79 15.01 -0.44
C PRO A 47 16.68 13.50 -0.12
N GLU A 48 17.33 13.02 0.95
CA GLU A 48 17.39 11.60 1.29
C GLU A 48 16.00 11.00 1.53
N VAL A 49 15.13 11.70 2.26
CA VAL A 49 13.76 11.26 2.55
C VAL A 49 13.00 10.90 1.27
N LEU A 50 13.01 11.77 0.28
CA LEU A 50 12.32 11.52 -0.99
C LEU A 50 12.90 10.31 -1.72
N HIS A 51 14.23 10.14 -1.71
CA HIS A 51 14.88 8.98 -2.31
C HIS A 51 14.50 7.67 -1.60
N LEU A 52 14.43 7.68 -0.27
CA LEU A 52 14.02 6.51 0.52
C LEU A 52 12.56 6.13 0.26
N VAL A 53 11.66 7.11 0.30
CA VAL A 53 10.23 6.90 -0.02
C VAL A 53 10.08 6.34 -1.44
N ARG A 54 10.83 6.85 -2.42
CA ARG A 54 10.83 6.33 -3.79
C ARG A 54 11.25 4.87 -3.86
N LYS A 55 12.35 4.49 -3.20
CA LYS A 55 12.83 3.10 -3.17
C LYS A 55 11.82 2.16 -2.50
N LEU A 56 11.26 2.58 -1.37
CA LEU A 56 10.31 1.78 -0.60
C LEU A 56 9.01 1.56 -1.38
N TYR A 57 8.42 2.62 -1.95
CA TYR A 57 7.18 2.48 -2.71
C TYR A 57 7.35 1.79 -4.05
N HIS A 58 8.50 1.92 -4.71
CA HIS A 58 8.77 1.15 -5.92
C HIS A 58 8.80 -0.36 -5.60
N THR A 59 9.47 -0.75 -4.49
CA THR A 59 9.52 -2.13 -4.03
C THR A 59 8.13 -2.65 -3.64
N LEU A 60 7.39 -1.87 -2.83
CA LEU A 60 6.04 -2.24 -2.39
C LEU A 60 5.08 -2.39 -3.57
N ALA A 61 5.12 -1.47 -4.53
CA ALA A 61 4.28 -1.53 -5.73
C ALA A 61 4.62 -2.75 -6.61
N GLN A 62 5.90 -3.08 -6.79
CA GLN A 62 6.29 -4.31 -7.52
C GLN A 62 5.74 -5.56 -6.85
N ILE A 63 5.82 -5.66 -5.51
CA ILE A 63 5.27 -6.79 -4.75
C ILE A 63 3.76 -6.88 -4.94
N VAL A 64 3.04 -5.78 -4.74
CA VAL A 64 1.57 -5.74 -4.89
C VAL A 64 1.15 -6.09 -6.32
N ILE A 65 1.83 -5.55 -7.34
CA ILE A 65 1.54 -5.89 -8.74
C ILE A 65 1.78 -7.39 -8.99
N ALA A 66 2.89 -7.94 -8.52
CA ALA A 66 3.24 -9.35 -8.72
C ALA A 66 2.29 -10.32 -8.00
N ALA A 67 1.78 -9.94 -6.82
CA ALA A 67 0.90 -10.77 -6.01
C ALA A 67 -0.58 -10.67 -6.42
N GLU A 68 -1.08 -9.44 -6.62
CA GLU A 68 -2.52 -9.15 -6.69
C GLU A 68 -3.08 -9.00 -8.10
N PHE A 69 -2.25 -8.66 -9.10
CA PHE A 69 -2.78 -8.36 -10.43
C PHE A 69 -3.11 -9.65 -11.20
N PRO A 70 -4.18 -9.63 -12.03
CA PRO A 70 -4.51 -10.74 -12.90
C PRO A 70 -3.33 -11.11 -13.79
N ARG A 71 -3.11 -12.42 -13.94
CA ARG A 71 -2.09 -12.96 -14.83
C ARG A 71 -2.68 -13.26 -16.21
N ALA A 72 -1.83 -13.23 -17.22
CA ALA A 72 -2.16 -13.64 -18.58
C ALA A 72 -0.97 -14.40 -19.17
N GLU A 73 -1.26 -15.29 -20.12
CA GLU A 73 -0.23 -15.93 -20.90
C GLU A 73 0.48 -14.89 -21.78
N LEU A 74 1.80 -14.91 -21.73
CA LEU A 74 2.69 -14.15 -22.58
C LEU A 74 3.31 -15.12 -23.58
N LYS A 75 3.30 -14.74 -24.87
CA LYS A 75 4.06 -15.41 -25.92
C LYS A 75 4.90 -14.37 -26.65
N VAL A 76 6.22 -14.50 -26.56
CA VAL A 76 7.16 -13.50 -27.10
C VAL A 76 8.20 -14.19 -27.96
N ALA A 77 8.21 -13.87 -29.26
CA ALA A 77 9.33 -14.22 -30.13
C ALA A 77 10.58 -13.49 -29.61
N THR A 78 11.54 -14.27 -29.10
CA THR A 78 12.74 -13.70 -28.51
C THR A 78 13.69 -13.21 -29.61
N ARG A 79 14.76 -12.50 -29.21
CA ARG A 79 15.82 -12.10 -30.15
C ARG A 79 16.46 -13.29 -30.87
N MET A 80 16.37 -14.51 -30.30
CA MET A 80 16.89 -15.75 -30.90
C MET A 80 16.00 -16.32 -32.01
N HIS A 81 14.79 -15.79 -32.21
CA HIS A 81 13.87 -16.27 -33.25
C HIS A 81 14.46 -16.18 -34.67
N LYS A 82 15.37 -15.21 -34.89
CA LYS A 82 16.12 -15.09 -36.15
C LYS A 82 17.02 -16.29 -36.46
N SER A 83 17.53 -16.96 -35.42
CA SER A 83 18.46 -18.09 -35.55
C SER A 83 17.75 -19.44 -35.36
N GLU A 84 16.70 -19.47 -34.54
CA GLU A 84 15.92 -20.66 -34.25
C GLU A 84 14.42 -20.29 -34.24
N PRO A 85 13.62 -20.68 -35.26
CA PRO A 85 12.21 -20.33 -35.35
C PRO A 85 11.37 -20.78 -34.15
N ARG A 86 11.82 -21.77 -33.37
CA ARG A 86 11.14 -22.20 -32.13
C ARG A 86 11.42 -21.30 -30.92
N ALA A 87 12.28 -20.29 -31.03
CA ALA A 87 12.68 -19.43 -29.90
C ALA A 87 11.63 -18.39 -29.52
N VAL A 88 10.43 -18.88 -29.19
CA VAL A 88 9.32 -18.15 -28.59
C VAL A 88 9.28 -18.51 -27.11
N TRP A 89 9.41 -17.52 -26.25
CA TRP A 89 9.20 -17.70 -24.82
C TRP A 89 7.70 -17.68 -24.52
N SER A 90 7.24 -18.64 -23.72
CA SER A 90 5.88 -18.72 -23.23
C SER A 90 5.88 -18.84 -21.70
N GLY A 91 5.01 -18.08 -21.05
CA GLY A 91 4.85 -18.13 -19.60
C GLY A 91 3.73 -17.22 -19.12
N LEU A 92 3.48 -17.21 -17.82
CA LEU A 92 2.55 -16.26 -17.21
C LEU A 92 3.27 -14.97 -16.83
N GLY A 93 2.62 -13.84 -17.15
CA GLY A 93 3.00 -12.52 -16.67
C GLY A 93 1.77 -11.69 -16.29
N ILE A 94 1.98 -10.40 -16.05
CA ILE A 94 0.89 -9.48 -15.68
C ILE A 94 0.00 -9.21 -16.89
N ARG A 95 -1.31 -9.28 -16.69
CA ARG A 95 -2.30 -8.90 -17.71
C ARG A 95 -2.28 -7.39 -17.89
N ARG A 96 -1.63 -6.92 -18.97
CA ARG A 96 -1.45 -5.49 -19.25
C ARG A 96 -2.74 -4.69 -19.39
N ALA A 97 -3.82 -5.31 -19.87
CA ALA A 97 -5.13 -4.67 -20.04
C ALA A 97 -5.93 -4.54 -18.73
N THR A 98 -5.32 -4.78 -17.56
CA THR A 98 -6.00 -4.63 -16.26
C THR A 98 -6.19 -3.14 -15.96
N PRO A 99 -7.44 -2.64 -15.84
CA PRO A 99 -7.66 -1.24 -15.51
C PRO A 99 -7.43 -1.03 -14.00
N VAL A 100 -6.78 0.08 -13.66
CA VAL A 100 -6.33 0.37 -12.29
C VAL A 100 -6.51 1.86 -11.99
N VAL A 101 -6.70 2.17 -10.71
CA VAL A 101 -6.66 3.53 -10.19
C VAL A 101 -5.75 3.59 -8.96
N THR A 102 -4.89 4.60 -8.89
CA THR A 102 -4.16 4.98 -7.67
C THR A 102 -4.83 6.18 -7.02
N ALA A 103 -5.13 6.10 -5.73
CA ALA A 103 -5.73 7.21 -4.97
C ALA A 103 -4.66 7.85 -4.08
N GLY A 104 -4.24 9.07 -4.42
CA GLY A 104 -3.31 9.85 -3.61
C GLY A 104 -4.05 10.65 -2.53
N VAL A 105 -3.90 10.24 -1.27
CA VAL A 105 -4.44 10.98 -0.13
C VAL A 105 -3.45 12.07 0.28
N ALA A 106 -3.79 13.33 0.00
CA ALA A 106 -2.94 14.45 0.31
C ALA A 106 -2.83 14.64 1.84
N ARG A 107 -1.66 15.00 2.38
CA ARG A 107 -0.39 15.29 1.67
C ARG A 107 0.55 14.09 1.54
N ALA A 108 0.56 13.21 2.54
CA ALA A 108 1.57 12.14 2.66
C ALA A 108 1.48 11.08 1.55
N GLY A 109 0.29 10.81 1.03
CA GLY A 109 0.05 9.85 -0.05
C GLY A 109 0.30 10.38 -1.47
N THR A 110 0.57 11.68 -1.65
CA THR A 110 0.77 12.27 -2.98
C THR A 110 1.97 11.68 -3.72
N VAL A 111 3.16 11.72 -3.10
CA VAL A 111 4.39 11.17 -3.67
C VAL A 111 4.29 9.64 -3.84
N PRO A 112 3.86 8.86 -2.83
CA PRO A 112 3.60 7.43 -2.97
C PRO A 112 2.68 7.05 -4.14
N SER A 113 1.56 7.75 -4.27
CA SER A 113 0.60 7.52 -5.35
C SER A 113 1.22 7.81 -6.73
N GLN A 114 2.01 8.88 -6.83
CA GLN A 114 2.74 9.20 -8.06
C GLN A 114 3.74 8.12 -8.46
N ILE A 115 4.51 7.59 -7.51
CA ILE A 115 5.47 6.50 -7.78
C ILE A 115 4.75 5.24 -8.28
N CYS A 116 3.62 4.90 -7.65
CA CYS A 116 2.81 3.76 -8.09
C CYS A 116 2.22 3.99 -9.48
N TYR A 117 1.70 5.19 -9.74
CA TYR A 117 1.15 5.57 -11.05
C TYR A 117 2.20 5.47 -12.17
N GLU A 118 3.41 5.96 -11.94
CA GLU A 118 4.53 5.87 -12.89
C GLU A 118 4.84 4.40 -13.24
N LEU A 119 5.04 3.55 -12.23
CA LEU A 119 5.32 2.12 -12.44
C LEU A 119 4.16 1.41 -13.16
N LEU A 120 2.91 1.70 -12.82
CA LEU A 120 1.76 1.09 -13.48
C LEU A 120 1.69 1.45 -14.97
N ASN A 121 2.07 2.67 -15.35
CA ASN A 121 2.15 3.09 -16.75
C ASN A 121 3.27 2.34 -17.52
N GLU A 122 4.34 1.94 -16.85
CA GLU A 122 5.40 1.12 -17.46
C GLU A 122 4.94 -0.33 -17.68
N VAL A 123 4.16 -0.88 -16.76
CA VAL A 123 3.79 -2.30 -16.74
C VAL A 123 2.51 -2.58 -17.55
N LEU A 124 1.51 -1.70 -17.49
CA LEU A 124 0.17 -1.93 -18.04
C LEU A 124 -0.03 -1.23 -19.38
N ASP A 125 -1.27 -1.21 -19.88
CA ASP A 125 -1.70 -0.28 -20.92
C ASP A 125 -2.02 1.08 -20.25
N PRO A 126 -1.26 2.15 -20.56
CA PRO A 126 -1.45 3.48 -19.97
C PRO A 126 -2.89 4.01 -20.08
N ALA A 127 -3.64 3.65 -21.13
CA ALA A 127 -5.03 4.09 -21.28
C ALA A 127 -5.95 3.56 -20.15
N GLY A 128 -5.57 2.45 -19.51
CA GLY A 128 -6.27 1.84 -18.38
C GLY A 128 -5.82 2.33 -17.01
N VAL A 129 -4.76 3.14 -16.91
CA VAL A 129 -4.16 3.59 -15.65
C VAL A 129 -4.67 4.99 -15.31
N ARG A 130 -5.28 5.15 -14.14
CA ARG A 130 -5.77 6.43 -13.64
C ARG A 130 -5.12 6.79 -12.30
N GLN A 131 -4.98 8.08 -12.04
CA GLN A 131 -4.66 8.60 -10.72
C GLN A 131 -5.78 9.55 -10.28
N ASP A 132 -6.25 9.35 -9.06
CA ASP A 132 -7.22 10.21 -8.38
C ASP A 132 -6.52 10.92 -7.20
N HIS A 133 -7.01 12.09 -6.81
CA HIS A 133 -6.45 12.89 -5.72
C HIS A 133 -7.52 13.22 -4.68
N LEU A 134 -7.23 12.93 -3.41
CA LEU A 134 -8.16 13.10 -2.30
C LEU A 134 -7.55 14.07 -1.28
N PHE A 135 -8.31 15.08 -0.88
CA PHE A 135 -7.92 16.06 0.13
C PHE A 135 -8.76 15.84 1.39
N MET A 136 -8.10 15.31 2.41
CA MET A 136 -8.73 14.98 3.68
C MET A 136 -7.99 15.69 4.81
N SER A 137 -8.74 16.11 5.82
CA SER A 137 -8.15 16.57 7.07
C SER A 137 -8.75 15.80 8.24
N ARG A 138 -7.99 15.80 9.34
CA ARG A 138 -8.48 15.32 10.62
C ARG A 138 -9.43 16.37 11.17
N LEU A 139 -10.62 15.95 11.55
CA LEU A 139 -11.48 16.75 12.40
C LEU A 139 -10.93 16.63 13.82
N VAL A 140 -10.53 17.75 14.41
CA VAL A 140 -10.08 17.81 15.80
C VAL A 140 -11.12 18.51 16.65
N ASP A 141 -11.33 18.02 17.87
CA ASP A 141 -12.11 18.75 18.86
C ASP A 141 -11.30 19.89 19.50
N SER A 142 -11.94 20.64 20.39
CA SER A 142 -11.34 21.75 21.12
C SER A 142 -10.17 21.36 22.04
N SER A 143 -9.98 20.06 22.30
CA SER A 143 -8.86 19.52 23.07
C SER A 143 -7.73 18.96 22.20
N GLY A 144 -7.83 19.06 20.88
CA GLY A 144 -6.84 18.56 19.94
C GLY A 144 -6.94 17.05 19.68
N HIS A 145 -7.98 16.38 20.17
CA HIS A 145 -8.20 14.96 19.86
C HIS A 145 -8.84 14.82 18.48
N VAL A 146 -8.39 13.82 17.72
CA VAL A 146 -8.96 13.49 16.41
C VAL A 146 -10.30 12.78 16.61
N THR A 147 -11.39 13.46 16.25
CA THR A 147 -12.76 12.94 16.34
C THR A 147 -13.22 12.25 15.06
N GLY A 148 -12.52 12.48 13.94
CA GLY A 148 -12.79 11.83 12.67
C GLY A 148 -11.85 12.27 11.55
N ALA A 149 -12.12 11.79 10.35
CA ALA A 149 -11.54 12.29 9.11
C ALA A 149 -12.68 12.70 8.17
N GLY A 150 -12.55 13.85 7.52
CA GLY A 150 -13.57 14.35 6.60
C GLY A 150 -12.94 14.70 5.25
N PHE A 151 -13.68 14.44 4.16
CA PHE A 151 -13.34 14.95 2.84
C PHE A 151 -13.56 16.46 2.78
N HIS A 152 -12.52 17.19 2.38
CA HIS A 152 -12.68 18.57 1.92
C HIS A 152 -12.98 18.61 0.43
N GLU A 153 -12.23 17.84 -0.35
CA GLU A 153 -12.36 17.77 -1.80
C GLU A 153 -11.82 16.44 -2.34
N ALA A 154 -12.41 15.94 -3.41
CA ALA A 154 -11.93 14.76 -4.12
C ALA A 154 -11.97 15.03 -5.63
N LYS A 155 -10.84 14.77 -6.32
CA LYS A 155 -10.75 14.83 -7.78
C LYS A 155 -10.62 13.41 -8.31
N ILE A 156 -11.78 12.84 -8.68
CA ILE A 156 -11.91 11.48 -9.16
C ILE A 156 -12.24 11.50 -10.66
N GLY A 157 -11.42 10.82 -11.46
CA GLY A 157 -11.50 10.87 -12.92
C GLY A 157 -12.53 9.94 -13.56
N GLY A 158 -13.60 9.58 -12.85
CA GLY A 158 -14.73 8.78 -13.34
C GLY A 158 -14.92 7.44 -12.62
N SER A 159 -15.70 6.55 -13.24
CA SER A 159 -16.13 5.27 -12.67
C SER A 159 -14.96 4.36 -12.26
N VAL A 160 -15.15 3.59 -11.18
CA VAL A 160 -14.23 2.54 -10.71
C VAL A 160 -14.66 1.13 -11.12
N ASP A 161 -15.66 1.01 -11.99
CA ASP A 161 -16.13 -0.29 -12.46
C ASP A 161 -15.02 -1.13 -13.09
N GLY A 162 -14.88 -2.37 -12.61
CA GLY A 162 -13.87 -3.30 -13.12
C GLY A 162 -12.43 -2.97 -12.74
N ARG A 163 -12.18 -1.89 -11.98
CA ARG A 163 -10.82 -1.41 -11.65
C ARG A 163 -10.29 -2.01 -10.35
N ILE A 164 -8.98 -2.20 -10.30
CA ILE A 164 -8.26 -2.36 -9.03
C ILE A 164 -8.00 -0.96 -8.45
N LEU A 165 -8.35 -0.74 -7.19
CA LEU A 165 -8.02 0.48 -6.44
C LEU A 165 -6.77 0.23 -5.60
N LEU A 166 -5.72 1.02 -5.82
CA LEU A 166 -4.55 1.08 -4.94
C LEU A 166 -4.58 2.38 -4.13
N VAL A 167 -4.38 2.30 -2.83
CA VAL A 167 -4.32 3.48 -1.94
C VAL A 167 -2.97 3.52 -1.21
N PRO A 168 -1.94 4.15 -1.81
CA PRO A 168 -0.65 4.35 -1.17
C PRO A 168 -0.72 5.44 -0.08
N ASP A 169 -0.46 5.05 1.16
CA ASP A 169 -0.42 5.96 2.32
C ASP A 169 0.68 5.52 3.29
N PRO A 170 1.73 6.32 3.54
CA PRO A 170 2.89 5.86 4.31
C PRO A 170 2.55 5.33 5.71
N MET A 171 1.55 5.91 6.38
CA MET A 171 1.31 5.71 7.82
C MET A 171 -0.13 5.27 8.11
N GLY A 172 -0.32 3.99 8.45
CA GLY A 172 -1.59 3.46 8.95
C GLY A 172 -1.71 3.59 10.47
N ALA A 173 -2.16 4.76 10.97
CA ALA A 173 -2.28 5.03 12.41
C ALA A 173 -3.60 4.53 13.02
N THR A 174 -4.70 5.28 12.94
CA THR A 174 -6.00 4.86 13.53
C THR A 174 -6.90 4.11 12.56
N GLY A 175 -6.59 4.16 11.26
CA GLY A 175 -7.42 3.61 10.18
C GLY A 175 -8.59 4.50 9.75
N GLY A 176 -8.84 5.63 10.42
CA GLY A 176 -9.98 6.50 10.13
C GLY A 176 -9.97 7.06 8.71
N SER A 177 -8.86 7.67 8.28
CA SER A 177 -8.76 8.23 6.94
C SER A 177 -8.90 7.15 5.86
N MET A 178 -8.21 6.01 6.01
CA MET A 178 -8.30 4.93 5.04
C MET A 178 -9.71 4.34 4.97
N SER A 179 -10.37 4.13 6.12
CA SER A 179 -11.75 3.64 6.16
C SER A 179 -12.69 4.57 5.39
N GLU A 180 -12.56 5.87 5.60
CA GLU A 180 -13.37 6.87 4.91
C GLU A 180 -13.06 6.93 3.39
N VAL A 181 -11.80 6.76 2.98
CA VAL A 181 -11.43 6.62 1.56
C VAL A 181 -12.13 5.43 0.91
N ILE A 182 -12.08 4.26 1.54
CA ILE A 182 -12.68 3.05 0.98
C ILE A 182 -14.20 3.17 0.95
N SER A 183 -14.83 3.70 2.01
CA SER A 183 -16.27 3.98 2.03
C SER A 183 -16.67 4.94 0.90
N HIS A 184 -15.91 6.00 0.66
CA HIS A 184 -16.18 6.94 -0.44
C HIS A 184 -16.17 6.25 -1.81
N TYR A 185 -15.16 5.42 -2.08
CA TYR A 185 -15.08 4.67 -3.33
C TYR A 185 -16.21 3.65 -3.48
N LYS A 186 -16.66 3.01 -2.39
CA LYS A 186 -17.76 2.04 -2.40
C LYS A 186 -19.13 2.69 -2.57
N ASP A 187 -19.34 3.84 -1.92
CA ASP A 187 -20.69 4.40 -1.75
C ASP A 187 -20.97 5.62 -2.63
N LYS A 188 -19.93 6.33 -3.09
CA LYS A 188 -20.05 7.63 -3.75
C LYS A 188 -19.48 7.68 -5.16
N VAL A 189 -18.55 6.79 -5.50
CA VAL A 189 -17.97 6.72 -6.83
C VAL A 189 -18.72 5.68 -7.66
N ASP A 190 -19.08 6.04 -8.88
CA ASP A 190 -19.80 5.15 -9.79
C ASP A 190 -19.00 3.87 -10.10
N GLY A 191 -19.69 2.75 -10.26
CA GLY A 191 -19.11 1.45 -10.59
C GLY A 191 -18.61 0.62 -9.40
N ARG A 192 -18.26 -0.64 -9.65
CA ARG A 192 -17.74 -1.56 -8.62
C ARG A 192 -16.28 -1.94 -8.88
N MET A 193 -15.40 -1.56 -7.96
CA MET A 193 -14.01 -2.02 -7.97
C MET A 193 -13.93 -3.54 -7.80
N VAL A 194 -12.97 -4.17 -8.47
CA VAL A 194 -12.73 -5.63 -8.36
C VAL A 194 -11.90 -5.99 -7.14
N LYS A 195 -11.09 -5.04 -6.64
CA LYS A 195 -10.20 -5.20 -5.49
C LYS A 195 -9.77 -3.82 -4.99
N ALA A 196 -9.59 -3.68 -3.68
CA ALA A 196 -8.92 -2.55 -3.05
C ALA A 196 -7.68 -3.01 -2.30
N VAL A 197 -6.57 -2.28 -2.43
CA VAL A 197 -5.32 -2.57 -1.74
C VAL A 197 -4.79 -1.29 -1.08
N ALA A 198 -4.70 -1.28 0.25
CA ALA A 198 -3.99 -0.27 1.02
C ALA A 198 -2.50 -0.61 1.08
N MET A 199 -1.65 0.38 0.78
CA MET A 199 -0.19 0.20 0.67
C MET A 199 0.53 1.13 1.63
N ASN A 200 1.00 0.57 2.75
CA ASN A 200 1.59 1.31 3.85
C ASN A 200 3.06 0.99 4.06
N LEU A 201 3.81 1.92 4.65
CA LEU A 201 5.15 1.61 5.15
C LEU A 201 5.05 1.06 6.58
N ILE A 202 4.28 1.75 7.43
CA ILE A 202 4.08 1.40 8.83
C ILE A 202 2.58 1.35 9.12
N VAL A 203 2.12 0.31 9.80
CA VAL A 203 0.74 0.16 10.30
C VAL A 203 0.73 -0.15 11.79
N THR A 204 -0.42 0.01 12.45
CA THR A 204 -0.62 -0.35 13.86
C THR A 204 -1.68 -1.43 14.04
N PRO A 205 -1.72 -2.12 15.20
CA PRO A 205 -2.84 -3.01 15.57
C PRO A 205 -4.20 -2.31 15.46
N GLU A 206 -4.30 -1.05 15.88
CA GLU A 206 -5.52 -0.24 15.87
C GLU A 206 -6.03 0.00 14.45
N TYR A 207 -5.12 0.36 13.52
CA TYR A 207 -5.41 0.52 12.10
C TYR A 207 -5.98 -0.77 11.50
N LEU A 208 -5.29 -1.89 11.74
CA LEU A 208 -5.66 -3.19 11.18
C LEU A 208 -6.99 -3.70 11.75
N ARG A 209 -7.22 -3.54 13.06
CA ARG A 209 -8.49 -3.91 13.70
C ARG A 209 -9.65 -3.12 13.10
N ARG A 210 -9.49 -1.80 12.95
CA ARG A 210 -10.54 -0.94 12.39
C ARG A 210 -10.87 -1.35 10.96
N LEU A 211 -9.88 -1.45 10.08
CA LEU A 211 -10.13 -1.77 8.67
C LEU A 211 -10.69 -3.16 8.46
N ARG A 212 -10.35 -4.13 9.31
CA ARG A 212 -10.98 -5.45 9.26
C ARG A 212 -12.46 -5.42 9.60
N VAL A 213 -12.88 -4.53 10.49
CA VAL A 213 -14.30 -4.34 10.85
C VAL A 213 -15.03 -3.55 9.78
N ASP A 214 -14.47 -2.40 9.39
CA ASP A 214 -15.11 -1.47 8.46
C ASP A 214 -15.12 -2.02 7.02
N HIS A 215 -14.02 -2.68 6.60
CA HIS A 215 -13.76 -3.12 5.22
C HIS A 215 -13.09 -4.51 5.19
N PRO A 216 -13.81 -5.59 5.50
CA PRO A 216 -13.22 -6.95 5.57
C PRO A 216 -12.67 -7.49 4.24
N ASP A 217 -13.02 -6.85 3.12
CA ASP A 217 -12.55 -7.13 1.76
C ASP A 217 -11.31 -6.31 1.34
N LEU A 218 -10.86 -5.36 2.16
CA LEU A 218 -9.66 -4.58 1.90
C LEU A 218 -8.41 -5.43 2.15
N VAL A 219 -7.51 -5.43 1.16
CA VAL A 219 -6.17 -6.02 1.30
C VAL A 219 -5.20 -4.94 1.81
N VAL A 220 -4.36 -5.26 2.79
CA VAL A 220 -3.38 -4.34 3.38
C VAL A 220 -1.99 -4.92 3.19
N TYR A 221 -1.09 -4.14 2.62
CA TYR A 221 0.34 -4.45 2.56
C TYR A 221 1.13 -3.45 3.37
N ALA A 222 2.02 -3.93 4.24
CA ALA A 222 2.91 -3.09 5.03
C ALA A 222 4.30 -3.70 5.21
N PHE A 223 5.33 -2.86 5.32
CA PHE A 223 6.68 -3.31 5.69
C PHE A 223 6.83 -3.53 7.20
N ARG A 224 6.13 -2.74 8.01
CA ARG A 224 6.29 -2.78 9.46
C ARG A 224 4.95 -2.65 10.17
N VAL A 225 4.74 -3.47 11.19
CA VAL A 225 3.69 -3.25 12.20
C VAL A 225 4.34 -2.70 13.47
N ASP A 226 3.89 -1.53 13.91
CA ASP A 226 4.38 -0.87 15.10
C ASP A 226 3.37 -1.07 16.23
N ARG A 227 3.81 -1.77 17.26
CA ARG A 227 3.04 -2.10 18.47
C ARG A 227 3.77 -1.69 19.75
N GLY A 228 4.62 -0.66 19.67
CA GLY A 228 5.63 -0.33 20.65
C GLY A 228 5.12 0.08 22.04
N LEU A 229 3.81 0.26 22.21
CA LEU A 229 3.17 0.57 23.49
C LEU A 229 2.39 -0.60 24.09
N SER A 230 2.52 -1.80 23.50
CA SER A 230 1.99 -3.02 24.10
C SER A 230 2.81 -3.40 25.34
N ASP A 231 2.18 -4.11 26.28
CA ASP A 231 2.89 -4.64 27.44
C ASP A 231 4.06 -5.57 27.01
N PRO A 232 5.15 -5.68 27.80
CA PRO A 232 6.29 -6.52 27.45
C PRO A 232 5.94 -7.98 27.16
N ASP A 233 5.02 -8.56 27.94
CA ASP A 233 4.55 -9.94 27.71
C ASP A 233 3.83 -10.10 26.38
N ILE A 234 3.19 -9.05 25.87
CA ILE A 234 2.56 -9.02 24.55
C ILE A 234 3.59 -8.87 23.44
N LEU A 235 4.62 -8.04 23.65
CA LEU A 235 5.71 -7.80 22.69
C LEU A 235 6.55 -9.04 22.37
N ASP A 236 6.50 -10.08 23.19
CA ASP A 236 7.17 -11.37 22.93
C ASP A 236 6.28 -12.39 22.20
N THR A 237 5.01 -12.06 21.95
CA THR A 237 4.06 -12.94 21.22
C THR A 237 4.02 -12.66 19.73
N ILE A 238 3.51 -13.62 18.94
CA ILE A 238 3.22 -13.41 17.52
C ILE A 238 2.25 -12.21 17.36
N PRO A 239 2.54 -11.22 16.50
CA PRO A 239 1.67 -10.07 16.29
C PRO A 239 0.22 -10.47 15.95
N GLY A 240 -0.76 -9.78 16.54
CA GLY A 240 -2.18 -10.07 16.40
C GLY A 240 -2.69 -11.21 17.30
N THR A 241 -1.86 -11.79 18.17
CA THR A 241 -2.32 -12.84 19.11
C THR A 241 -3.23 -12.26 20.18
N HIS A 242 -2.90 -11.07 20.68
CA HIS A 242 -3.65 -10.39 21.74
C HIS A 242 -4.16 -9.04 21.24
N VAL A 243 -4.98 -9.05 20.18
CA VAL A 243 -5.44 -7.85 19.44
C VAL A 243 -5.96 -6.73 20.36
N GLU A 244 -6.66 -7.07 21.45
CA GLU A 244 -7.21 -6.07 22.38
C GLU A 244 -6.20 -5.49 23.37
N ARG A 245 -5.04 -6.14 23.55
CA ARG A 245 -3.93 -5.66 24.39
C ARG A 245 -2.78 -5.08 23.58
N GLU A 246 -2.77 -5.29 22.27
CA GLU A 246 -1.77 -4.70 21.39
C GLU A 246 -2.07 -3.23 21.14
N ARG A 247 -1.03 -2.40 21.30
CA ARG A 247 -1.12 -0.95 21.21
C ARG A 247 0.07 -0.40 20.44
N GLY A 248 -0.21 0.29 19.34
CA GLY A 248 0.78 0.98 18.52
C GLY A 248 0.74 2.51 18.66
N LEU A 249 -0.29 3.05 19.28
CA LEU A 249 -0.56 4.49 19.32
C LEU A 249 -0.44 5.08 20.73
N ASP A 250 0.21 6.24 20.86
CA ASP A 250 0.16 7.04 22.09
C ASP A 250 -1.21 7.73 22.26
N ASP A 251 -1.36 8.53 23.32
CA ASP A 251 -2.62 9.22 23.63
C ASP A 251 -2.96 10.32 22.60
N HIS A 252 -1.97 10.78 21.82
CA HIS A 252 -2.12 11.73 20.72
C HIS A 252 -2.29 11.04 19.36
N GLN A 253 -2.40 9.70 19.33
CA GLN A 253 -2.52 8.88 18.13
C GLN A 253 -1.29 8.92 17.21
N TYR A 254 -0.10 9.20 17.75
CA TYR A 254 1.15 8.98 17.05
C TYR A 254 1.57 7.51 17.14
N ILE A 255 2.11 6.99 16.03
CA ILE A 255 2.63 5.62 15.96
C ILE A 255 3.95 5.55 16.74
N ILE A 256 4.10 4.54 17.59
CA ILE A 256 5.30 4.26 18.38
C ILE A 256 5.88 2.88 18.00
N PRO A 257 7.17 2.79 17.60
CA PRO A 257 8.16 3.87 17.51
C PRO A 257 7.95 4.84 16.34
N GLY A 258 7.23 4.44 15.29
CA GLY A 258 6.83 5.31 14.19
C GLY A 258 7.99 5.84 13.32
N ALA A 259 7.69 6.91 12.59
CA ALA A 259 8.63 7.61 11.70
C ALA A 259 8.43 9.14 11.72
N GLY A 260 7.72 9.66 12.72
CA GLY A 260 7.30 11.07 12.77
C GLY A 260 6.27 11.46 11.70
N GLY A 261 6.08 12.76 11.52
CA GLY A 261 5.14 13.34 10.56
C GLY A 261 5.66 13.26 9.13
N LEU A 262 5.50 12.11 8.46
CA LEU A 262 5.99 11.95 7.07
C LEU A 262 5.33 12.94 6.09
N GLY A 263 4.11 13.41 6.37
CA GLY A 263 3.48 14.47 5.58
C GLY A 263 4.26 15.80 5.68
N GLU A 264 4.70 16.15 6.88
CA GLU A 264 5.50 17.34 7.18
C GLU A 264 6.91 17.20 6.58
N VAL A 265 7.58 16.07 6.84
CA VAL A 265 8.96 15.81 6.39
C VAL A 265 9.05 15.77 4.86
N LEU A 266 8.10 15.12 4.18
CA LEU A 266 8.09 15.05 2.71
C LEU A 266 7.90 16.41 2.05
N ASN A 267 7.19 17.33 2.70
CA ASN A 267 6.80 18.61 2.11
C ASN A 267 7.53 19.81 2.73
N ASN A 268 8.41 19.59 3.72
CA ASN A 268 8.99 20.63 4.57
C ASN A 268 7.93 21.61 5.13
N ALA A 269 6.80 21.05 5.54
CA ALA A 269 5.60 21.79 5.92
C ALA A 269 5.20 21.43 7.35
N TRP A 270 5.94 22.03 8.29
CA TRP A 270 5.75 21.92 9.73
C TRP A 270 4.68 22.92 10.16
N VAL A 271 3.62 22.42 10.81
CA VAL A 271 2.53 23.23 11.38
C VAL A 271 2.70 23.25 12.89
#